data_AF-A0A4R0PD00-F1
#
_entry.id   AF-A0A4R0PD00-F1
#
_cell.length_a   1.000
_cell.length_b   1.000
_cell.length_c   1.000
_cell.angle_alpha   90.00
_cell.angle_beta   90.00
_cell.angle_gamma   90.00
#
_symmetry.space_group_name_H-M   'P 1'
#
loop_
_entity.id
_entity.type
_entity.pdbx_description
1 polymer ?
#
loop_
_entity_poly.entity_id
_entity_poly.type
_entity_poly.pdbx_seq_one_letter_code
_entity_poly.pdbx_strand_id
1 'polypeptide(L)'
;MLQGTTSEEGEVLTRRIDFMVTGLTKRIDGVDAVVAYIDDFADDQLVESEIAFYAQDDEGNVWYLGEYPEEYQDGEFVTAKPWIHGLEGAKAGMKMKASPKVGEVPYFQGWGPAVDWNDFAFVAETGMSDCVSSDCYEDVLMVRETSLDEQGAFQLKYYAPDIGNHRVGWEGNDATREELELVERVALDDEGLEQLNEKARALDRRGSEINQMYSETSPVN
;
A
#
# COMPACT_ATOMS: atom_id res chain seq x y z
N MET A 1 -0.38 -6.80 -10.75
CA MET A 1 -0.85 -7.95 -9.97
C MET A 1 0.34 -8.65 -9.34
N LEU A 2 0.41 -8.63 -8.02
CA LEU A 2 1.29 -9.45 -7.20
C LEU A 2 0.53 -10.72 -6.80
N GLN A 3 1.18 -11.88 -6.80
CA GLN A 3 0.57 -13.13 -6.40
C GLN A 3 1.55 -14.02 -5.64
N GLY A 4 1.03 -14.79 -4.69
CA GLY A 4 1.79 -15.79 -3.96
C GLY A 4 0.98 -16.34 -2.80
N THR A 5 1.52 -16.34 -1.59
CA THR A 5 0.89 -16.96 -0.43
C THR A 5 1.06 -16.14 0.85
N THR A 6 0.11 -16.31 1.76
CA THR A 6 0.18 -15.85 3.15
C THR A 6 -0.24 -16.98 4.09
N SER A 7 0.03 -16.83 5.38
CA SER A 7 -0.31 -17.76 6.45
C SER A 7 -1.26 -17.09 7.44
N GLU A 8 -2.47 -17.62 7.55
CA GLU A 8 -3.49 -17.15 8.50
C GLU A 8 -3.87 -18.30 9.43
N GLU A 9 -3.76 -18.08 10.75
CA GLU A 9 -4.03 -19.10 11.77
C GLU A 9 -3.31 -20.45 11.56
N GLY A 10 -2.19 -20.45 10.83
CA GLY A 10 -1.39 -21.63 10.51
C GLY A 10 -1.83 -22.37 9.23
N GLU A 11 -2.84 -21.87 8.53
CA GLU A 11 -3.21 -22.30 7.19
C GLU A 11 -2.54 -21.42 6.13
N VAL A 12 -2.04 -22.04 5.05
CA VAL A 12 -1.44 -21.31 3.94
C VAL A 12 -2.52 -21.05 2.91
N LEU A 13 -2.76 -19.76 2.63
CA LEU A 13 -3.72 -19.27 1.66
C LEU A 13 -3.00 -18.73 0.44
N THR A 14 -3.64 -18.81 -0.73
CA THR A 14 -3.20 -18.04 -1.88
C THR A 14 -3.55 -16.57 -1.68
N ARG A 15 -2.65 -15.67 -2.07
CA ARG A 15 -2.82 -14.23 -1.93
C ARG A 15 -2.57 -13.54 -3.26
N ARG A 16 -3.39 -12.55 -3.59
CA ARG A 16 -3.25 -11.72 -4.80
C ARG A 16 -3.59 -10.27 -4.50
N ILE A 17 -2.67 -9.37 -4.84
CA ILE A 17 -2.85 -7.92 -4.72
C ILE A 17 -2.86 -7.29 -6.11
N ASP A 18 -3.95 -6.60 -6.42
CA ASP A 18 -4.08 -5.77 -7.60
C ASP A 18 -3.89 -4.29 -7.22
N PHE A 19 -2.65 -3.81 -7.34
CA PHE A 19 -2.31 -2.40 -7.15
C PHE A 19 -2.47 -1.64 -8.47
N MET A 20 -3.35 -0.63 -8.47
CA MET A 20 -3.68 0.14 -9.67
C MET A 20 -3.57 1.64 -9.41
N VAL A 21 -2.90 2.35 -10.32
CA VAL A 21 -2.79 3.82 -10.26
C VAL A 21 -3.94 4.42 -11.06
N THR A 22 -4.76 5.25 -10.41
CA THR A 22 -5.91 5.91 -11.05
C THR A 22 -5.48 7.20 -11.77
N GLY A 23 -6.39 7.79 -12.55
CA GLY A 23 -6.23 9.13 -13.11
C GLY A 23 -6.67 10.25 -12.16
N LEU A 24 -6.91 9.95 -10.89
CA LEU A 24 -7.60 10.82 -9.95
C LEU A 24 -6.67 11.43 -8.91
N THR A 25 -7.13 12.54 -8.33
CA THR A 25 -6.44 13.19 -7.22
C THR A 25 -7.37 13.51 -6.06
N LYS A 26 -6.83 13.52 -4.84
CA LYS A 26 -7.53 13.96 -3.64
C LYS A 26 -6.69 14.99 -2.90
N ARG A 27 -7.33 16.09 -2.45
CA ARG A 27 -6.66 17.11 -1.64
C ARG A 27 -6.63 16.65 -0.17
N ILE A 28 -5.43 16.43 0.37
CA ILE A 28 -5.22 16.09 1.79
C ILE A 28 -4.33 17.16 2.41
N ASP A 29 -4.84 17.85 3.42
CA ASP A 29 -4.16 18.94 4.13
C ASP A 29 -3.43 19.95 3.20
N GLY A 30 -4.10 20.33 2.10
CA GLY A 30 -3.54 21.28 1.14
C GLY A 30 -2.66 20.67 0.04
N VAL A 31 -2.34 19.38 0.09
CA VAL A 31 -1.52 18.66 -0.91
C VAL A 31 -2.40 17.86 -1.87
N ASP A 32 -2.17 17.98 -3.18
CA ASP A 32 -2.80 17.10 -4.17
C ASP A 32 -2.10 15.73 -4.14
N ALA A 33 -2.85 14.70 -3.78
CA ALA A 33 -2.39 13.32 -3.73
C ALA A 33 -2.95 12.51 -4.89
N VAL A 34 -2.12 11.71 -5.55
CA VAL A 34 -2.56 10.68 -6.50
C VAL A 34 -3.28 9.59 -5.72
N VAL A 35 -4.40 9.12 -6.27
CA VAL A 35 -5.17 8.02 -5.69
C VAL A 35 -4.71 6.70 -6.33
N ALA A 36 -4.20 5.79 -5.51
CA ALA A 36 -4.07 4.38 -5.88
C ALA A 36 -5.33 3.65 -5.42
N TYR A 37 -5.73 2.63 -6.17
CA TYR A 37 -6.81 1.71 -5.82
C TYR A 37 -6.21 0.31 -5.72
N ILE A 38 -6.47 -0.37 -4.61
CA ILE A 38 -5.87 -1.66 -4.28
C ILE A 38 -7.01 -2.63 -3.95
N ASP A 39 -7.09 -3.74 -4.68
CA ASP A 39 -7.92 -4.87 -4.27
C ASP A 39 -7.00 -6.00 -3.79
N ASP A 40 -7.34 -6.59 -2.66
CA ASP A 40 -6.60 -7.69 -2.07
C ASP A 40 -7.47 -8.93 -1.90
N PHE A 41 -6.97 -10.07 -2.36
CA PHE A 41 -7.69 -11.33 -2.45
C PHE A 41 -6.99 -12.45 -1.68
N ALA A 42 -7.75 -13.23 -0.93
CA ALA A 42 -7.30 -14.47 -0.30
C ALA A 42 -8.16 -15.63 -0.84
N ASP A 43 -7.53 -16.67 -1.39
CA ASP A 43 -8.22 -17.80 -2.04
C ASP A 43 -9.33 -17.36 -3.01
N ASP A 44 -8.98 -16.41 -3.89
CA ASP A 44 -9.84 -15.76 -4.89
C ASP A 44 -11.05 -14.99 -4.32
N GLN A 45 -11.13 -14.80 -3.01
CA GLN A 45 -12.14 -13.96 -2.36
C GLN A 45 -11.58 -12.57 -2.06
N LEU A 46 -12.33 -11.52 -2.38
CA LEU A 46 -11.98 -10.15 -2.01
C LEU A 46 -12.06 -10.03 -0.48
N VAL A 47 -10.94 -9.68 0.16
CA VAL A 47 -10.87 -9.46 1.61
C VAL A 47 -10.59 -8.01 1.96
N GLU A 48 -10.06 -7.23 1.03
CA GLU A 48 -9.90 -5.78 1.20
C GLU A 48 -10.03 -5.05 -0.14
N SER A 49 -10.67 -3.89 -0.10
CA SER A 49 -10.61 -2.90 -1.18
C SER A 49 -10.26 -1.55 -0.58
N GLU A 50 -9.23 -0.91 -1.12
CA GLU A 50 -8.62 0.28 -0.55
C GLU A 50 -8.40 1.38 -1.60
N ILE A 51 -8.55 2.64 -1.19
CA ILE A 51 -7.91 3.76 -1.85
C ILE A 51 -6.83 4.38 -0.95
N ALA A 52 -5.66 4.60 -1.54
CA ALA A 52 -4.46 5.05 -0.86
C ALA A 52 -3.93 6.33 -1.50
N PHE A 53 -3.41 7.26 -0.71
CA PHE A 53 -3.10 8.62 -1.15
C PHE A 53 -1.60 8.92 -1.10
N TYR A 54 -1.01 9.20 -2.26
CA TYR A 54 0.42 9.43 -2.39
C TYR A 54 0.72 10.81 -2.98
N ALA A 55 1.76 11.47 -2.47
CA ALA A 55 2.29 12.70 -3.06
C ALA A 55 3.80 12.64 -3.18
N GLN A 56 4.35 13.33 -4.18
CA GLN A 56 5.80 13.45 -4.34
C GLN A 56 6.23 14.89 -4.05
N ASP A 57 7.28 15.05 -3.23
CA ASP A 57 7.87 16.37 -2.98
C ASP A 57 8.90 16.77 -4.04
N ASP A 58 9.36 18.03 -3.99
CA ASP A 58 10.33 18.60 -4.94
C ASP A 58 11.71 17.91 -4.89
N GLU A 59 12.01 17.17 -3.83
CA GLU A 59 13.24 16.38 -3.70
C GLU A 59 13.08 14.97 -4.28
N GLY A 60 11.86 14.57 -4.63
CA GLY A 60 11.50 13.28 -5.21
C GLY A 60 11.07 12.23 -4.19
N ASN A 61 10.92 12.56 -2.90
CA ASN A 61 10.41 11.61 -1.91
C ASN A 61 8.92 11.40 -2.12
N VAL A 62 8.48 10.16 -2.01
CA VAL A 62 7.07 9.79 -2.08
C VAL A 62 6.54 9.66 -0.67
N TRP A 63 5.54 10.47 -0.37
CA TRP A 63 4.82 10.53 0.90
C TRP A 63 3.57 9.68 0.84
N TYR A 64 3.25 9.05 1.97
CA TYR A 64 1.98 8.37 2.19
C TYR A 64 1.10 9.21 3.11
N LEU A 65 -0.02 9.69 2.59
CA LEU A 65 -0.86 10.71 3.23
C LEU A 65 -2.07 10.10 3.94
N GLY A 66 -2.33 8.82 3.77
CA GLY A 66 -3.46 8.11 4.35
C GLY A 66 -4.07 7.10 3.42
N GLU A 67 -5.06 6.38 3.93
CA GLU A 67 -5.82 5.38 3.20
C GLU A 67 -7.26 5.26 3.71
N TYR A 68 -8.11 4.69 2.86
CA TYR A 68 -9.44 4.24 3.22
C TYR A 68 -9.59 2.78 2.77
N PRO A 69 -9.42 1.82 3.70
CA PRO A 69 -9.62 0.41 3.44
C PRO A 69 -11.04 -0.01 3.85
N GLU A 70 -11.63 -0.88 3.06
CA GLU A 70 -12.83 -1.64 3.42
C GLU A 70 -12.46 -3.13 3.49
N GLU A 71 -12.60 -3.71 4.67
CA GLU A 71 -12.34 -5.14 4.91
C GLU A 71 -13.62 -5.96 4.71
N TYR A 72 -13.46 -7.15 4.15
CA TYR A 72 -14.54 -8.06 3.76
C TYR A 72 -14.29 -9.47 4.30
N GLN A 73 -15.36 -10.15 4.69
CA GLN A 73 -15.35 -11.57 5.06
C GLN A 73 -16.56 -12.25 4.44
N ASP A 74 -16.36 -13.37 3.75
CA ASP A 74 -17.41 -14.12 3.04
C ASP A 74 -18.25 -13.24 2.09
N GLY A 75 -17.63 -12.21 1.51
CA GLY A 75 -18.27 -11.23 0.62
C GLY A 75 -19.12 -10.17 1.32
N GLU A 76 -19.15 -10.14 2.65
CA GLU A 76 -19.82 -9.12 3.45
C GLU A 76 -18.83 -8.09 3.98
N PHE A 77 -19.21 -6.82 3.97
CA PHE A 77 -18.43 -5.73 4.56
C PHE A 77 -18.33 -5.91 6.08
N VAL A 78 -17.12 -5.92 6.61
CA VAL A 78 -16.83 -6.08 8.05
C VAL A 78 -16.56 -4.74 8.70
N THR A 79 -15.56 -4.01 8.20
CA THR A 79 -15.12 -2.76 8.81
C THR A 79 -14.40 -1.85 7.81
N ALA A 80 -14.23 -0.59 8.20
CA ALA A 80 -13.38 0.37 7.51
C ALA A 80 -12.70 1.26 8.54
N LYS A 81 -11.36 1.25 8.55
CA LYS A 81 -10.53 1.97 9.52
C LYS A 81 -9.56 2.92 8.80
N PRO A 82 -10.06 4.01 8.21
CA PRO A 82 -9.21 4.98 7.56
C PRO A 82 -8.30 5.69 8.55
N TRP A 83 -7.15 6.11 8.05
CA TRP A 83 -6.35 7.17 8.66
C TRP A 83 -5.97 8.18 7.58
N ILE A 84 -6.05 9.46 7.91
CA ILE A 84 -5.78 10.55 6.95
C ILE A 84 -4.93 11.61 7.65
N HIS A 85 -3.83 12.01 7.02
CA HIS A 85 -2.97 13.06 7.54
C HIS A 85 -3.74 14.32 7.94
N GLY A 86 -3.49 14.80 9.15
CA GLY A 86 -4.12 16.02 9.69
C GLY A 86 -5.42 15.75 10.46
N LEU A 87 -5.98 14.54 10.37
CA LEU A 87 -7.17 14.12 11.10
C LEU A 87 -6.82 13.14 12.21
N GLU A 88 -7.52 13.22 13.34
CA GLU A 88 -7.38 12.31 14.49
C GLU A 88 -5.93 12.09 14.98
N GLY A 89 -5.08 13.10 14.80
CA GLY A 89 -3.66 13.04 15.19
C GLY A 89 -2.76 12.27 14.22
N ALA A 90 -3.29 11.82 13.08
CA ALA A 90 -2.55 11.08 12.08
C ALA A 90 -1.56 11.97 11.31
N LYS A 91 -0.41 11.39 10.97
CA LYS A 91 0.71 12.06 10.30
C LYS A 91 1.17 11.25 9.11
N ALA A 92 1.33 11.93 7.99
CA ALA A 92 1.96 11.35 6.81
C ALA A 92 3.39 10.91 7.13
N GLY A 93 3.81 9.82 6.49
CA GLY A 93 5.20 9.38 6.47
C GLY A 93 5.70 9.23 5.04
N MET A 94 6.92 8.71 4.88
CA MET A 94 7.50 8.49 3.57
C MET A 94 7.26 7.05 3.14
N LYS A 95 6.61 6.84 1.98
CA LYS A 95 6.56 5.52 1.36
C LYS A 95 7.90 5.16 0.72
N MET A 96 8.53 6.12 0.03
CA MET A 96 9.79 5.93 -0.68
C MET A 96 10.67 7.17 -0.58
N LYS A 97 11.93 7.00 -0.23
CA LYS A 97 12.93 8.08 -0.28
C LYS A 97 13.38 8.30 -1.73
N ALA A 98 13.69 9.54 -2.09
CA ALA A 98 14.27 9.87 -3.39
C ALA A 98 15.66 9.26 -3.61
N SER A 99 16.41 9.08 -2.52
CA SER A 99 17.78 8.57 -2.54
C SER A 99 18.03 7.66 -1.34
N PRO A 100 17.44 6.45 -1.33
CA PRO A 100 17.54 5.51 -0.21
C PRO A 100 18.97 5.00 -0.07
N LYS A 101 19.47 4.91 1.17
CA LYS A 101 20.81 4.39 1.48
C LYS A 101 20.78 3.44 2.67
N VAL A 102 21.56 2.37 2.56
CA VAL A 102 21.79 1.43 3.66
C VAL A 102 22.47 2.15 4.84
N GLY A 103 22.02 1.86 6.05
CA GLY A 103 22.58 2.43 7.29
C GLY A 103 22.01 3.79 7.68
N GLU A 104 21.02 4.31 6.95
CA GLU A 104 20.26 5.48 7.38
C GLU A 104 19.34 5.18 8.56
N VAL A 105 18.91 6.24 9.25
CA VAL A 105 17.88 6.13 10.28
C VAL A 105 16.58 5.62 9.64
N PRO A 106 15.86 4.68 10.29
CA PRO A 106 14.54 4.29 9.83
C PRO A 106 13.59 5.48 9.72
N TYR A 107 12.60 5.34 8.84
CA TYR A 107 11.61 6.37 8.57
C TYR A 107 10.21 5.79 8.74
N PHE A 108 9.33 6.55 9.38
CA PHE A 108 7.91 6.19 9.43
C PHE A 108 7.32 6.27 8.03
N GLN A 109 6.55 5.25 7.68
CA GLN A 109 5.68 5.25 6.51
C GLN A 109 4.38 5.98 6.81
N GLY A 110 4.05 6.10 8.10
CA GLY A 110 3.25 7.17 8.68
C GLY A 110 2.84 6.83 10.10
N TRP A 111 1.79 7.49 10.58
CA TRP A 111 1.34 7.40 11.98
C TRP A 111 -0.16 7.63 12.04
N GLY A 112 -0.92 6.60 12.42
CA GLY A 112 -2.38 6.60 12.56
C GLY A 112 -2.80 6.09 13.93
N PRO A 113 -2.74 6.91 14.99
CA PRO A 113 -2.93 6.45 16.37
C PRO A 113 -4.37 6.06 16.69
N ALA A 114 -5.35 6.52 15.91
CA ALA A 114 -6.76 6.13 16.08
C ALA A 114 -7.05 4.72 15.54
N VAL A 115 -6.16 4.18 14.71
CA VAL A 115 -6.27 2.86 14.07
C VAL A 115 -5.07 1.97 14.37
N ASP A 116 -4.27 2.33 15.39
CA ASP A 116 -3.06 1.63 15.83
C ASP A 116 -2.00 1.42 14.73
N TRP A 117 -1.97 2.30 13.71
CA TRP A 117 -1.03 2.19 12.60
C TRP A 117 0.24 3.01 12.85
N ASN A 118 1.42 2.39 12.74
CA ASN A 118 2.69 3.04 13.07
C ASN A 118 3.90 2.46 12.32
N ASP A 119 3.68 1.98 11.10
CA ASP A 119 4.70 1.32 10.30
C ASP A 119 5.89 2.22 9.99
N PHE A 120 7.07 1.62 10.03
CA PHE A 120 8.32 2.25 9.68
C PHE A 120 9.25 1.28 8.97
N ALA A 121 10.18 1.87 8.23
CA ALA A 121 10.95 1.16 7.23
C ALA A 121 12.45 1.45 7.35
N PHE A 122 13.23 0.43 6.99
CA PHE A 122 14.69 0.50 6.88
C PHE A 122 15.10 0.13 5.46
N VAL A 123 16.04 0.89 4.90
CA VAL A 123 16.71 0.47 3.67
C VAL A 123 17.67 -0.67 4.01
N ALA A 124 17.35 -1.87 3.53
CA ALA A 124 18.12 -3.09 3.79
C ALA A 124 19.26 -3.24 2.79
N GLU A 125 18.94 -3.09 1.50
CA GLU A 125 19.89 -3.29 0.40
C GLU A 125 19.52 -2.40 -0.79
N THR A 126 20.51 -2.04 -1.60
CA THR A 126 20.34 -1.17 -2.78
C THR A 126 21.23 -1.66 -3.90
N GLY A 127 20.77 -1.56 -5.15
CA GLY A 127 21.58 -1.88 -6.33
C GLY A 127 21.73 -3.37 -6.57
N MET A 128 20.80 -4.17 -6.05
CA MET A 128 20.79 -5.62 -6.24
C MET A 128 20.05 -6.00 -7.54
N SER A 129 20.26 -7.23 -8.00
CA SER A 129 19.46 -7.85 -9.06
C SER A 129 18.51 -8.86 -8.42
N ASP A 130 17.26 -8.89 -8.85
CA ASP A 130 16.25 -9.84 -8.37
C ASP A 130 15.34 -10.30 -9.52
N CYS A 131 15.02 -11.60 -9.54
CA CYS A 131 14.16 -12.17 -10.57
C CYS A 131 12.90 -12.75 -9.92
N VAL A 132 11.76 -12.52 -10.56
CA VAL A 132 10.48 -13.17 -10.27
C VAL A 132 10.08 -14.03 -11.47
N SER A 133 8.95 -14.74 -11.38
CA SER A 133 8.49 -15.57 -12.50
C SER A 133 8.23 -14.79 -13.81
N SER A 134 7.86 -13.52 -13.72
CA SER A 134 7.54 -12.69 -14.89
C SER A 134 8.76 -12.07 -15.57
N ASP A 135 9.80 -11.65 -14.82
CA ASP A 135 10.99 -10.97 -15.36
C ASP A 135 12.14 -10.90 -14.32
N CYS A 136 13.29 -10.39 -14.76
CA CYS A 136 14.43 -10.02 -13.91
C CYS A 136 14.64 -8.50 -13.89
N TYR A 137 14.91 -7.96 -12.71
CA TYR A 137 15.11 -6.54 -12.47
C TYR A 137 16.50 -6.24 -11.92
N GLU A 138 17.02 -5.08 -12.32
CA GLU A 138 18.30 -4.52 -11.86
C GLU A 138 18.05 -3.26 -11.04
N ASP A 139 19.08 -2.79 -10.33
CA ASP A 139 19.01 -1.60 -9.47
C ASP A 139 17.90 -1.66 -8.41
N VAL A 140 17.62 -2.87 -7.92
CA VAL A 140 16.56 -3.13 -6.95
C VAL A 140 16.91 -2.55 -5.59
N LEU A 141 15.91 -1.97 -4.95
CA LEU A 141 15.90 -1.55 -3.55
C LEU A 141 15.14 -2.59 -2.73
N MET A 142 15.75 -3.04 -1.63
CA MET A 142 15.06 -3.84 -0.62
C MET A 142 14.83 -3.02 0.63
N VAL A 143 13.58 -2.99 1.09
CA VAL A 143 13.16 -2.30 2.30
C VAL A 143 12.61 -3.33 3.29
N ARG A 144 12.96 -3.18 4.57
CA ARG A 144 12.40 -3.95 5.68
C ARG A 144 11.38 -3.07 6.40
N GLU A 145 10.14 -3.50 6.44
CA GLU A 145 9.00 -2.80 7.05
C GLU A 145 8.58 -3.54 8.33
N THR A 146 8.24 -2.80 9.38
CA THR A 146 7.77 -3.33 10.67
C THR A 146 6.98 -2.23 11.41
N SER A 147 6.31 -2.60 12.49
CA SER A 147 5.58 -1.70 13.38
C SER A 147 6.21 -1.66 14.78
N LEU A 148 5.83 -0.69 15.60
CA LEU A 148 6.29 -0.60 17.00
C LEU A 148 5.80 -1.78 17.84
N ASP A 149 4.68 -2.37 17.44
CA ASP A 149 3.97 -3.42 18.17
C ASP A 149 4.42 -4.83 17.73
N GLU A 150 5.00 -4.99 16.54
CA GLU A 150 5.41 -6.27 15.98
C GLU A 150 6.93 -6.46 15.96
N GLN A 151 7.56 -6.27 17.12
CA GLN A 151 9.01 -6.38 17.25
C GLN A 151 9.54 -7.74 16.78
N GLY A 152 10.40 -7.69 15.76
CA GLY A 152 11.07 -8.86 15.20
C GLY A 152 10.36 -9.49 14.00
N ALA A 153 9.13 -9.07 13.70
CA ALA A 153 8.42 -9.44 12.47
C ALA A 153 8.69 -8.36 11.42
N PHE A 154 9.12 -8.78 10.24
CA PHE A 154 9.40 -7.87 9.14
C PHE A 154 8.77 -8.35 7.86
N GLN A 155 8.11 -7.44 7.15
CA GLN A 155 7.85 -7.61 5.74
C GLN A 155 9.00 -7.02 4.92
N LEU A 156 9.36 -7.72 3.86
CA LEU A 156 10.40 -7.34 2.92
C LEU A 156 9.70 -6.86 1.65
N LYS A 157 9.97 -5.63 1.22
CA LYS A 157 9.43 -5.09 -0.03
C LYS A 157 10.58 -4.79 -0.98
N TYR A 158 10.50 -5.29 -2.20
CA TYR A 158 11.52 -5.11 -3.24
C TYR A 158 10.97 -4.21 -4.32
N TYR A 159 11.70 -3.15 -4.63
CA TYR A 159 11.28 -2.13 -5.60
C TYR A 159 12.30 -2.05 -6.74
N ALA A 160 11.81 -2.12 -7.97
CA ALA A 160 12.60 -1.89 -9.19
C ALA A 160 12.21 -0.56 -9.87
N PRO A 161 13.17 0.16 -10.51
CA PRO A 161 12.87 1.35 -11.29
C PRO A 161 11.81 1.11 -12.37
N ASP A 162 10.89 2.05 -12.57
CA ASP A 162 9.78 2.00 -13.55
C ASP A 162 8.77 0.84 -13.36
N ILE A 163 8.96 0.02 -12.33
CA ILE A 163 8.09 -1.11 -11.96
C ILE A 163 7.38 -0.83 -10.63
N GLY A 164 8.11 -0.34 -9.62
CA GLY A 164 7.61 -0.26 -8.25
C GLY A 164 7.83 -1.57 -7.51
N ASN A 165 6.94 -1.90 -6.58
CA ASN A 165 7.06 -3.12 -5.78
C ASN A 165 6.82 -4.36 -6.65
N HIS A 166 7.85 -5.19 -6.81
CA HIS A 166 7.77 -6.40 -7.63
C HIS A 166 7.86 -7.70 -6.83
N ARG A 167 8.21 -7.65 -5.54
CA ARG A 167 8.28 -8.81 -4.66
C ARG A 167 8.01 -8.41 -3.22
N VAL A 168 7.26 -9.26 -2.53
CA VAL A 168 7.08 -9.25 -1.08
C VAL A 168 7.69 -10.52 -0.51
N GLY A 169 8.37 -10.40 0.63
CA GLY A 169 8.80 -11.52 1.44
C GLY A 169 8.68 -11.19 2.92
N TRP A 170 9.23 -12.05 3.76
CA TRP A 170 9.17 -11.90 5.21
C TRP A 170 10.50 -12.27 5.87
N GLU A 171 10.71 -11.80 7.09
CA GLU A 171 11.83 -12.17 7.94
C GLU A 171 11.40 -12.24 9.42
N GLY A 172 12.11 -13.04 10.20
CA GLY A 172 11.93 -13.08 11.65
C GLY A 172 10.70 -13.87 12.07
N ASN A 173 9.88 -13.28 12.94
CA ASN A 173 8.67 -13.93 13.50
C ASN A 173 7.36 -13.38 12.94
N ASP A 174 7.37 -12.84 11.73
CA ASP A 174 6.15 -12.52 11.00
C ASP A 174 5.27 -13.77 10.88
N ALA A 175 4.05 -13.67 11.41
CA ALA A 175 3.08 -14.76 11.45
C ALA A 175 2.45 -15.00 10.07
N THR A 176 2.35 -13.95 9.25
CA THR A 176 1.76 -14.01 7.91
C THR A 176 2.68 -14.72 6.93
N ARG A 177 4.00 -14.61 7.12
CA ARG A 177 5.00 -15.21 6.22
C ARG A 177 4.67 -14.92 4.74
N GLU A 178 4.22 -13.70 4.48
CA GLU A 178 3.72 -13.32 3.17
C GLU A 178 4.85 -13.35 2.14
N GLU A 179 4.63 -14.05 1.04
CA GLU A 179 5.51 -14.12 -0.11
C GLU A 179 4.70 -13.84 -1.36
N LEU A 180 4.98 -12.74 -2.05
CA LEU A 180 4.32 -12.37 -3.28
C LEU A 180 5.36 -12.02 -4.34
N GLU A 181 5.03 -12.24 -5.60
CA GLU A 181 5.84 -11.78 -6.73
C GLU A 181 4.96 -11.17 -7.82
N LEU A 182 5.54 -10.24 -8.58
CA LEU A 182 4.85 -9.60 -9.69
C LEU A 182 4.69 -10.63 -10.79
N VAL A 183 3.46 -10.96 -11.11
CA VAL A 183 3.12 -11.94 -12.15
C VAL A 183 2.55 -11.28 -13.40
N GLU A 184 1.96 -10.08 -13.26
CA GLU A 184 1.38 -9.36 -14.38
C GLU A 184 1.42 -7.84 -14.18
N ARG A 185 1.71 -7.13 -15.28
CA ARG A 185 1.62 -5.68 -15.40
C ARG A 185 0.83 -5.34 -16.65
N VAL A 186 -0.19 -4.49 -16.50
CA VAL A 186 -1.05 -4.05 -17.60
C VAL A 186 -1.07 -2.53 -17.63
N ALA A 187 -0.93 -1.95 -18.82
CA ALA A 187 -1.25 -0.55 -19.06
C ALA A 187 -2.72 -0.47 -19.48
N LEU A 188 -3.55 0.23 -18.70
CA LEU A 188 -4.96 0.42 -19.01
C LEU A 188 -5.09 1.34 -20.22
N ASP A 189 -6.06 1.03 -21.09
CA ASP A 189 -6.54 1.98 -22.08
C ASP A 189 -7.51 3.00 -21.45
N ASP A 190 -7.99 3.96 -22.23
CA ASP A 190 -8.86 5.03 -21.73
C ASP A 190 -10.15 4.49 -21.09
N GLU A 191 -10.71 3.40 -21.63
CA GLU A 191 -11.92 2.78 -21.10
C GLU A 191 -11.64 2.07 -19.76
N GLY A 192 -10.57 1.28 -19.70
CA GLY A 192 -10.15 0.61 -18.46
C GLY A 192 -9.79 1.61 -17.37
N LEU A 193 -9.12 2.71 -17.71
CA LEU A 193 -8.79 3.77 -16.76
C LEU A 193 -10.06 4.45 -16.22
N GLU A 194 -11.05 4.74 -17.06
CA GLU A 194 -12.29 5.37 -16.57
C GLU A 194 -13.09 4.41 -15.69
N GLN A 195 -13.14 3.12 -16.03
CA GLN A 195 -13.77 2.11 -15.15
C GLN A 195 -13.08 2.04 -13.78
N LEU A 196 -11.75 2.09 -13.75
CA LEU A 196 -10.98 2.16 -12.50
C LEU A 196 -11.28 3.45 -11.72
N ASN A 197 -11.35 4.59 -12.40
CA ASN A 197 -11.69 5.87 -11.79
C ASN A 197 -13.10 5.83 -11.17
N GLU A 198 -14.08 5.23 -11.85
CA GLU A 198 -15.43 5.08 -11.33
C GLU A 198 -15.48 4.23 -10.04
N LYS A 199 -14.70 3.14 -9.98
CA LYS A 199 -14.54 2.32 -8.78
C LYS A 199 -13.94 3.12 -7.61
N ALA A 200 -12.82 3.81 -7.85
CA ALA A 200 -12.17 4.62 -6.82
C ALA A 200 -13.09 5.74 -6.29
N ARG A 201 -13.82 6.43 -7.18
CA ARG A 201 -14.83 7.43 -6.76
C ARG A 201 -16.00 6.80 -6.00
N ALA A 202 -16.39 5.56 -6.31
CA ALA A 202 -17.43 4.86 -5.58
C ALA A 202 -16.99 4.51 -4.15
N LEU A 203 -15.76 4.00 -3.99
CA LEU A 203 -15.17 3.71 -2.68
C LEU A 203 -15.02 5.00 -1.84
N ASP A 204 -14.52 6.08 -2.44
CA ASP A 204 -14.40 7.39 -1.78
C ASP A 204 -15.74 7.95 -1.29
N ARG A 205 -16.79 7.85 -2.12
CA ARG A 205 -18.15 8.28 -1.74
C ARG A 205 -18.68 7.43 -0.58
N ARG A 206 -18.54 6.11 -0.64
CA ARG A 206 -18.98 5.21 0.42
C ARG A 206 -18.26 5.52 1.73
N GLY A 207 -16.94 5.75 1.69
CA GLY A 207 -16.17 6.18 2.85
C GLY A 207 -16.71 7.44 3.50
N SER A 208 -17.09 8.42 2.69
CA SER A 208 -17.70 9.67 3.18
C SER A 208 -19.11 9.48 3.77
N GLU A 209 -19.84 8.45 3.33
CA GLU A 209 -21.18 8.13 3.85
C GLU A 209 -21.14 7.37 5.18
N ILE A 210 -20.15 6.49 5.38
CA ILE A 210 -20.13 5.57 6.53
C ILE A 210 -19.12 5.93 7.62
N ASN A 211 -18.12 6.77 7.33
CA ASN A 211 -17.09 7.14 8.29
C ASN A 211 -17.07 8.67 8.52
N GLN A 212 -17.33 9.08 9.77
CA GLN A 212 -17.44 10.49 10.13
C GLN A 212 -16.12 11.26 9.89
N MET A 213 -14.98 10.71 10.31
CA MET A 213 -13.68 11.37 10.11
C MET A 213 -13.38 11.51 8.62
N TYR A 214 -13.55 10.44 7.85
CA TYR A 214 -13.29 10.45 6.42
C TYR A 214 -14.21 11.42 5.66
N SER A 215 -15.45 11.62 6.12
CA SER A 215 -16.40 12.59 5.55
C SER A 215 -15.93 14.05 5.64
N GLU A 216 -14.94 14.36 6.48
CA GLU A 216 -14.33 15.69 6.57
C GLU A 216 -13.33 15.96 5.43
N THR A 217 -12.93 14.92 4.70
CA THR A 217 -11.98 15.04 3.59
C THR A 217 -12.64 15.60 2.33
N SER A 218 -11.85 16.21 1.46
CA SER A 218 -12.35 16.58 0.12
C SER A 218 -12.62 15.32 -0.71
N PRO A 219 -13.64 15.32 -1.58
CA PRO A 219 -13.87 14.19 -2.47
C PRO A 219 -12.72 14.03 -3.46
N VAL A 220 -12.56 12.83 -3.98
CA VAL A 220 -11.68 12.54 -5.11
C VAL A 220 -12.15 13.29 -6.37
N ASN A 221 -11.22 13.89 -7.11
CA ASN A 221 -11.42 14.62 -8.37
C ASN A 221 -10.91 13.83 -9.57
#